data_AF-W9YZP3-F1
#
_entry.id   AF-W9YZP3-F1
#
_cell.length_a   1.000
_cell.length_b   1.000
_cell.length_c   1.000
_cell.angle_alpha   90.00
_cell.angle_beta   90.00
_cell.angle_gamma   90.00
#
_symmetry.space_group_name_H-M   'P 1'
#
loop_
_entity.id
_entity.type
_entity.pdbx_description
1 polymer ?
#
loop_
_entity_poly.entity_id
_entity_poly.type
_entity_poly.pdbx_seq_one_letter_code
_entity_poly.pdbx_strand_id
1 'polypeptide(L)'
;MLVKEYFESLAKRRKRVRRSVKKQPSPSVATRGIRRGRRNERHRTVPSGRTAKLAWEPPRGSWEHEPFHIDGCKGDSAETLMIYITWLGGHKTRHKVDVFCKKCPQKMLRYLDQYVSMS
;
A
#
# COMPACT_ATOMS: atom_id res chain seq x y z
N MET A 1 14.89 12.66 -9.34
CA MET A 1 13.74 13.32 -9.98
C MET A 1 12.50 12.42 -10.13
N LEU A 2 12.63 11.09 -10.25
CA LEU A 2 11.49 10.16 -10.43
C LEU A 2 10.44 10.11 -9.30
N VAL A 3 10.84 10.26 -8.03
CA VAL A 3 9.88 10.25 -6.91
C VAL A 3 8.93 11.45 -6.98
N LYS A 4 9.45 12.65 -7.27
CA LYS A 4 8.65 13.87 -7.46
C LYS A 4 7.71 13.72 -8.67
N GLU A 5 8.24 13.25 -9.81
CA GLU A 5 7.44 12.98 -11.02
C GLU A 5 6.31 11.96 -10.78
N TYR A 6 6.57 10.91 -10.00
CA TYR A 6 5.55 9.95 -9.61
C TYR A 6 4.39 10.64 -8.87
N PHE A 7 4.68 11.44 -7.84
CA PHE A 7 3.62 12.12 -7.08
C PHE A 7 2.91 13.20 -7.89
N GLU A 8 3.61 13.92 -8.76
CA GLU A 8 2.97 14.83 -9.71
C GLU A 8 2.04 14.11 -10.68
N SER A 9 2.44 12.93 -11.18
CA SER A 9 1.60 12.12 -12.07
C SER A 9 0.31 11.70 -11.38
N LEU A 10 0.38 11.34 -10.09
CA LEU A 10 -0.80 11.02 -9.27
C LEU A 10 -1.72 12.24 -9.09
N ALA A 11 -1.15 13.42 -8.83
CA ALA A 11 -1.91 14.66 -8.72
C ALA A 11 -2.61 15.04 -10.03
N LYS A 12 -1.92 14.89 -11.17
CA LYS A 12 -2.47 15.12 -12.52
C LYS A 12 -3.61 14.14 -12.84
N ARG A 13 -3.48 12.86 -12.45
CA ARG A 13 -4.53 11.83 -12.62
C ARG A 13 -5.81 12.16 -11.84
N ARG A 14 -5.69 12.64 -10.59
CA ARG A 14 -6.85 13.07 -9.77
C ARG A 14 -7.58 14.29 -10.34
N LYS A 15 -6.86 15.24 -10.96
CA LYS A 15 -7.48 16.40 -11.63
C LYS A 15 -8.32 16.00 -12.85
N ARG A 16 -7.91 14.96 -13.59
CA ARG A 16 -8.66 14.48 -14.77
C ARG A 16 -10.00 13.83 -14.39
N VAL A 17 -10.02 12.99 -13.34
CA VAL A 17 -11.26 12.35 -12.85
C VAL A 17 -12.29 13.38 -12.36
N ARG A 18 -11.85 14.46 -11.70
CA ARG A 18 -12.76 15.52 -11.22
C ARG A 18 -13.40 16.34 -12.33
N ARG A 19 -12.78 16.44 -13.52
CA ARG A 19 -13.34 17.17 -14.67
C ARG A 19 -14.39 16.35 -15.46
N SER A 20 -14.52 15.05 -15.18
CA SER A 20 -15.41 14.15 -15.93
C SER A 20 -16.73 13.83 -15.23
N VAL A 21 -17.00 14.38 -14.04
CA VAL A 21 -18.29 14.17 -13.34
C VAL A 21 -19.27 15.29 -13.72
N LYS A 22 -19.91 15.14 -14.88
CA LYS A 22 -21.09 15.93 -15.27
C LYS A 22 -22.33 15.00 -15.20
N LYS A 23 -23.17 15.28 -14.19
CA LYS A 23 -24.54 14.81 -13.87
C LYS A 23 -25.21 13.79 -14.81
N GLN A 24 -25.66 12.66 -14.23
CA GLN A 24 -26.86 11.92 -14.64
C GLN A 24 -27.63 11.49 -13.36
N PRO A 25 -28.95 11.69 -13.26
CA PRO A 25 -29.76 11.26 -12.11
C PRO A 25 -30.17 9.78 -12.26
N SER A 26 -29.97 8.99 -11.22
CA SER A 26 -30.41 7.58 -11.13
C SER A 26 -31.86 7.49 -10.64
N PRO A 27 -32.76 6.72 -11.29
CA PRO A 27 -34.11 6.51 -10.80
C PRO A 27 -34.13 5.46 -9.68
N SER A 28 -34.99 5.71 -8.69
CA SER A 28 -35.32 4.86 -7.56
C SER A 28 -36.22 3.70 -7.98
N VAL A 29 -35.83 2.44 -7.70
CA VAL A 29 -36.78 1.34 -7.51
C VAL A 29 -36.25 0.39 -6.43
N ALA A 30 -37.03 0.26 -5.36
CA ALA A 30 -36.88 -0.74 -4.31
C ALA A 30 -37.42 -2.10 -4.77
N THR A 31 -36.83 -3.21 -4.30
CA THR A 31 -37.57 -4.44 -3.91
C THR A 31 -36.69 -5.35 -3.04
N ARG A 32 -37.39 -5.98 -2.10
CA ARG A 32 -36.96 -6.72 -0.91
C ARG A 32 -36.41 -8.12 -1.26
N GLY A 33 -35.53 -8.65 -0.42
CA GLY A 33 -35.08 -10.05 -0.47
C GLY A 33 -34.34 -10.48 0.80
N ILE A 34 -35.05 -11.23 1.64
CA ILE A 34 -34.65 -11.77 2.95
C ILE A 34 -33.61 -12.89 2.78
N ARG A 35 -32.58 -12.99 3.65
CA ARG A 35 -32.25 -14.20 4.48
C ARG A 35 -30.80 -14.20 5.03
N ARG A 36 -30.75 -14.05 6.37
CA ARG A 36 -30.06 -14.90 7.36
C ARG A 36 -28.64 -15.41 7.05
N GLY A 37 -27.68 -14.98 7.87
CA GLY A 37 -26.93 -15.95 8.67
C GLY A 37 -25.41 -15.97 8.52
N ARG A 38 -24.76 -15.79 9.68
CA ARG A 38 -23.61 -16.56 10.19
C ARG A 38 -22.25 -15.85 10.17
N ARG A 39 -22.02 -15.11 11.26
CA ARG A 39 -20.72 -14.93 11.93
C ARG A 39 -20.04 -16.29 12.05
N ASN A 40 -18.84 -16.44 11.47
CA ASN A 40 -17.95 -17.55 11.77
C ASN A 40 -16.55 -16.99 12.00
N GLU A 41 -16.29 -16.73 13.28
CA GLU A 41 -14.99 -16.92 13.92
C GLU A 41 -14.35 -18.20 13.35
N ARG A 42 -13.25 -18.07 12.62
CA ARG A 42 -12.45 -19.23 12.22
C ARG A 42 -11.12 -19.14 12.95
N HIS A 43 -11.09 -19.71 14.16
CA HIS A 43 -9.94 -20.47 14.61
C HIS A 43 -9.51 -21.41 13.47
N ARG A 44 -8.30 -21.23 12.97
CA ARG A 44 -7.66 -22.21 12.10
C ARG A 44 -6.40 -22.72 12.79
N THR A 45 -6.62 -23.87 13.44
CA THR A 45 -5.79 -25.07 13.41
C THR A 45 -4.42 -24.89 12.76
N VAL A 46 -3.38 -25.01 13.58
CA VAL A 46 -1.99 -25.18 13.17
C VAL A 46 -1.83 -26.61 12.63
N PRO A 47 -1.45 -26.83 11.36
CA PRO A 47 -0.99 -28.13 10.92
C PRO A 47 0.51 -28.20 11.22
N SER A 48 0.89 -29.02 12.20
CA SER A 48 2.27 -29.47 12.38
C SER A 48 2.62 -30.43 11.23
N GLY A 49 3.61 -30.10 10.43
CA GLY A 49 4.07 -30.96 9.34
C GLY A 49 5.08 -30.28 8.42
N ARG A 50 6.36 -30.69 8.54
CA ARG A 50 7.54 -30.31 7.74
C ARG A 50 7.98 -28.86 7.90
N THR A 51 9.10 -28.66 8.59
CA THR A 51 9.85 -27.40 8.66
C THR A 51 10.50 -27.11 7.29
N ALA A 52 9.67 -26.76 6.30
CA ALA A 52 10.13 -25.85 5.26
C ALA A 52 10.61 -24.59 6.01
N LYS A 53 11.84 -24.12 5.76
CA LYS A 53 12.29 -22.84 6.29
C LYS A 53 11.26 -21.81 5.84
N LEU A 54 10.39 -21.37 6.74
CA LEU A 54 9.35 -20.41 6.44
C LEU A 54 10.07 -19.17 5.90
N ALA A 55 9.88 -18.89 4.61
CA ALA A 55 10.40 -17.68 4.02
C ALA A 55 9.84 -16.52 4.84
N TRP A 56 10.72 -15.69 5.38
CA TRP A 56 10.31 -14.58 6.22
C TRP A 56 9.44 -13.62 5.39
N GLU A 57 8.28 -13.25 5.93
CA GLU A 57 7.35 -12.33 5.30
C GLU A 57 7.22 -11.05 6.13
N PRO A 58 7.04 -9.89 5.48
CA PRO A 58 6.79 -8.65 6.21
C PRO A 58 5.47 -8.69 6.97
N PRO A 59 5.33 -7.90 8.05
CA PRO A 59 4.14 -7.85 8.89
C PRO A 59 2.85 -7.65 8.09
N ARG A 60 1.83 -8.45 8.42
CA ARG A 60 0.50 -8.31 7.84
C ARG A 60 -0.23 -7.17 8.55
N GLY A 61 -0.37 -6.02 7.89
CA GLY A 61 -1.16 -4.92 8.43
C GLY A 61 -0.53 -3.56 8.11
N SER A 62 -0.73 -2.58 9.00
CA SER A 62 -0.01 -1.31 8.96
C SER A 62 1.47 -1.52 9.28
N TRP A 63 2.34 -0.72 8.68
CA TRP A 63 3.79 -0.73 8.93
C TRP A 63 4.25 0.51 9.72
N GLU A 64 3.32 1.34 10.20
CA GLU A 64 3.65 2.60 10.88
C GLU A 64 4.53 2.42 12.11
N HIS A 65 4.31 1.36 12.88
CA HIS A 65 5.07 1.08 14.11
C HIS A 65 6.19 0.04 13.90
N GLU A 66 6.30 -0.52 12.69
CA GLU A 66 7.25 -1.59 12.42
C GLU A 66 8.67 -1.05 12.24
N PRO A 67 9.69 -1.60 12.91
CA PRO A 67 11.06 -1.12 12.78
C PRO A 67 11.67 -1.56 11.44
N PHE A 68 11.90 -0.59 10.54
CA PHE A 68 12.60 -0.78 9.27
C PHE A 68 13.28 0.53 8.83
N HIS A 69 14.21 0.42 7.89
CA HIS A 69 14.89 1.53 7.23
C HIS A 69 14.61 1.52 5.72
N ILE A 70 14.50 2.70 5.11
CA ILE A 70 14.35 2.85 3.66
C ILE A 70 15.75 3.02 3.06
N ASP A 71 16.23 1.99 2.37
CA ASP A 71 17.56 2.00 1.76
C ASP A 71 17.60 2.89 0.51
N GLY A 72 16.46 3.05 -0.17
CA GLY A 72 16.32 3.94 -1.31
C GLY A 72 15.16 3.58 -2.23
N CYS A 73 15.07 4.36 -3.30
CA CYS A 73 14.02 4.23 -4.31
C CYS A 73 14.66 4.15 -5.70
N LYS A 74 14.39 3.07 -6.44
CA LYS A 74 14.93 2.85 -7.80
C LYS A 74 13.83 2.47 -8.77
N GLY A 75 13.96 2.93 -10.00
CA GLY A 75 13.09 2.61 -11.13
C GLY A 75 13.48 3.46 -12.32
N ASP A 76 13.08 3.06 -13.51
CA ASP A 76 13.33 3.84 -14.74
C ASP A 76 12.16 4.79 -15.05
N SER A 77 10.98 4.49 -14.51
CA SER A 77 9.77 5.29 -14.67
C SER A 77 8.96 5.32 -13.38
N ALA A 78 8.01 6.26 -13.32
CA ALA A 78 7.04 6.36 -12.22
C ALA A 78 6.30 5.04 -11.95
N GLU A 79 6.07 4.21 -12.97
CA GLU A 79 5.34 2.94 -12.85
C GLU A 79 6.21 1.78 -12.37
N THR A 80 7.53 1.82 -12.66
CA THR A 80 8.51 0.82 -12.23
C THR A 80 9.23 1.20 -10.93
N LEU A 81 8.83 2.32 -10.32
CA LEU A 81 9.42 2.85 -9.10
C LEU A 81 9.18 1.90 -7.90
N MET A 82 10.27 1.33 -7.41
CA MET A 82 10.30 0.40 -6.28
C MET A 82 11.08 0.99 -5.12
N ILE A 83 10.53 0.84 -3.92
CA ILE A 83 11.16 1.19 -2.66
C ILE A 83 11.83 -0.06 -2.09
N TYR A 84 13.08 0.09 -1.69
CA TYR A 84 13.88 -0.94 -1.05
C TYR A 84 13.95 -0.63 0.44
N ILE A 85 13.61 -1.61 1.27
CA ILE A 85 13.66 -1.49 2.72
C ILE A 85 14.41 -2.65 3.35
N THR A 86 15.03 -2.35 4.48
CA THR A 86 15.63 -3.33 5.38
C THR A 86 14.85 -3.31 6.69
N TRP A 87 14.25 -4.45 7.02
CA TRP A 87 13.51 -4.68 8.27
C TRP A 87 14.47 -4.94 9.43
N LEU A 88 13.99 -4.73 10.66
CA LEU A 88 14.69 -5.18 11.85
C LEU A 88 14.93 -6.69 11.75
N GLY A 89 16.17 -7.11 12.02
CA GLY A 89 16.63 -8.48 11.75
C GLY A 89 17.32 -8.66 10.39
N GLY A 90 17.47 -7.59 9.59
CA GLY A 90 18.27 -7.58 8.38
C GLY A 90 17.57 -8.14 7.13
N HIS A 91 16.29 -8.50 7.25
CA HIS A 91 15.50 -8.94 6.10
C HIS A 91 15.26 -7.78 5.13
N LYS A 92 15.43 -8.02 3.83
CA LYS A 92 15.26 -6.98 2.80
C LYS A 92 14.06 -7.31 1.93
N THR A 93 13.22 -6.31 1.68
CA THR A 93 12.10 -6.44 0.76
C THR A 93 12.01 -5.24 -0.17
N ARG A 94 11.33 -5.43 -1.30
CA ARG A 94 11.05 -4.38 -2.28
C ARG A 94 9.57 -4.29 -2.57
N HIS A 95 9.04 -3.08 -2.58
CA HIS A 95 7.62 -2.84 -2.79
C HIS A 95 7.38 -1.64 -3.69
N LYS A 96 6.27 -1.63 -4.42
CA LYS A 96 5.83 -0.45 -5.17
C LYS A 96 5.54 0.70 -4.20
N VAL A 97 5.80 1.93 -4.63
CA VAL A 97 5.53 3.14 -3.83
C VAL A 97 4.09 3.19 -3.30
N ASP A 98 3.12 2.78 -4.13
CA ASP A 98 1.70 2.76 -3.75
C ASP A 98 1.40 1.87 -2.52
N VAL A 99 2.11 0.74 -2.38
CA VAL A 99 1.96 -0.16 -1.21
C VAL A 99 2.42 0.57 0.04
N PHE A 100 3.52 1.30 -0.06
CA PHE A 100 4.11 2.02 1.05
C PHE A 100 3.24 3.18 1.51
N CYS A 101 2.69 3.95 0.56
CA CYS A 101 1.70 5.00 0.85
C CYS A 101 0.45 4.48 1.58
N LYS A 102 0.06 3.21 1.35
CA LYS A 102 -1.09 2.58 2.03
C LYS A 102 -0.73 1.97 3.37
N LYS A 103 0.47 1.39 3.48
CA LYS A 103 0.90 0.63 4.66
C LYS A 103 1.48 1.51 5.76
N CYS A 104 2.21 2.55 5.39
CA CYS A 104 2.84 3.48 6.33
C CYS A 104 2.87 4.92 5.77
N PRO A 105 1.70 5.56 5.55
CA PRO A 105 1.61 6.94 5.08
C PRO A 105 2.43 7.95 5.89
N GLN A 106 2.48 7.88 7.22
CA GLN A 106 3.22 8.86 8.04
C GLN A 106 4.72 8.72 7.84
N LYS A 107 5.25 7.50 7.84
CA LYS A 107 6.67 7.26 7.52
C LYS A 107 7.04 7.71 6.10
N MET A 108 6.15 7.46 5.13
CA MET A 108 6.36 7.94 3.76
C MET A 108 6.47 9.47 3.71
N LEU A 109 5.59 10.20 4.43
CA LEU A 109 5.65 11.66 4.48
C LEU A 109 6.98 12.16 5.03
N ARG A 110 7.48 11.56 6.12
CA ARG A 110 8.78 11.91 6.70
C ARG A 110 9.93 11.67 5.72
N TYR A 111 9.89 10.55 4.99
CA TYR A 111 10.89 10.27 3.96
C TYR A 111 10.87 11.33 2.85
N LEU A 112 9.69 11.79 2.42
CA LEU A 112 9.58 12.85 1.42
C LEU A 112 10.08 14.20 1.93
N ASP A 113 9.83 14.52 3.18
CA ASP A 113 10.31 15.76 3.81
C ASP A 113 11.85 15.78 3.87
N GLN A 114 12.45 14.68 4.34
CA GLN A 114 13.90 14.49 4.29
C GLN A 114 14.44 14.54 2.86
N TYR A 115 13.76 13.90 1.91
CA TYR A 115 14.18 13.89 0.51
C TYR A 115 14.15 15.28 -0.13
N VAL A 116 13.17 16.13 0.22
CA VAL A 116 13.09 17.51 -0.24
C VAL A 116 14.15 18.37 0.43
N SER A 117 14.41 18.18 1.73
CA SER A 117 15.47 18.91 2.44
C SER A 117 16.88 18.57 1.94
N MET A 118 17.08 17.39 1.36
CA MET A 118 18.37 16.94 0.82
C MET A 118 18.52 17.22 -0.69
N SER A 119 17.50 17.75 -1.37
CA SER A 119 17.49 18.08 -2.81
C SER A 119 17.60 19.56 -3.07
#